data_AF-A0A7C6L4B8-F1
#
_entry.id   AF-A0A7C6L4B8-F1
#
_cell.length_a   1.000
_cell.length_b   1.000
_cell.length_c   1.000
_cell.angle_alpha   90.00
_cell.angle_beta   90.00
_cell.angle_gamma   90.00
#
_symmetry.space_group_name_H-M   'P 1'
#
loop_
_entity.id
_entity.type
_entity.pdbx_description
1 polymer ?
#
loop_
_entity_poly.entity_id
_entity_poly.type
_entity_poly.pdbx_seq_one_letter_code
_entity_poly.pdbx_strand_id
1 'polypeptide(L)' 'MSRLKRIQSIDGLKKTLQTILKNQCSLSESDVNLLNDAVAKLNKLRTKKGLTDKHYQMEIADIVELITEFLI' A
#
# COMPACT_ATOMS: atom_id res chain seq x y z
N MET A 1 7.67 15.63 4.70
CA MET A 1 7.08 15.60 3.33
C MET A 1 5.76 16.38 3.35
N SER A 2 5.39 17.12 2.30
CA SER A 2 4.10 17.85 2.30
C SER A 2 2.91 16.88 2.24
N ARG A 3 1.76 17.28 2.79
CA ARG A 3 0.53 16.48 2.77
C ARG A 3 0.12 16.08 1.35
N LEU A 4 0.25 16.99 0.39
CA LEU A 4 -0.06 16.74 -1.02
C LEU A 4 0.83 15.64 -1.60
N LYS A 5 2.16 15.74 -1.40
CA LYS A 5 3.11 14.73 -1.88
C LYS A 5 2.81 13.35 -1.28
N ARG A 6 2.50 13.30 0.03
CA ARG A 6 2.11 12.05 0.70
C ARG A 6 0.88 11.40 0.05
N ILE A 7 -0.18 12.18 -0.20
CA ILE A 7 -1.40 11.67 -0.85
C ILE A 7 -1.10 11.18 -2.27
N GLN A 8 -0.33 11.93 -3.05
CA GLN A 8 0.08 11.53 -4.40
C GLN A 8 0.88 10.23 -4.40
N SER A 9 1.81 10.05 -3.47
CA SER A 9 2.56 8.80 -3.33
C SER A 9 1.66 7.62 -2.97
N ILE A 10 0.73 7.79 -2.04
CA ILE A 10 -0.23 6.74 -1.64
C ILE A 10 -1.14 6.37 -2.81
N ASP A 11 -1.71 7.36 -3.50
CA ASP A 11 -2.59 7.13 -4.65
C ASP A 11 -1.84 6.47 -5.82
N GLY A 12 -0.59 6.85 -6.04
CA GLY A 12 0.30 6.21 -7.03
C GLY A 12 0.56 4.74 -6.72
N LEU A 13 0.97 4.43 -5.50
CA LEU A 13 1.24 3.04 -5.09
C LEU A 13 -0.03 2.18 -5.17
N LYS A 14 -1.16 2.71 -4.69
CA LYS A 14 -2.46 2.04 -4.80
C LYS A 14 -2.81 1.71 -6.26
N LYS A 15 -2.61 2.65 -7.19
CA LYS A 15 -2.89 2.41 -8.62
C LYS A 15 -2.01 1.30 -9.18
N THR A 16 -0.73 1.26 -8.81
CA THR A 16 0.19 0.18 -9.21
C THR A 16 -0.28 -1.18 -8.71
N LEU A 17 -0.60 -1.32 -7.41
CA LEU A 17 -1.10 -2.58 -6.84
C LEU A 17 -2.40 -3.04 -7.51
N GLN A 18 -3.32 -2.13 -7.76
CA GLN A 18 -4.58 -2.43 -8.47
C GLN A 18 -4.34 -2.86 -9.93
N THR A 19 -3.28 -2.35 -10.57
CA THR A 19 -2.91 -2.75 -11.93
C THR A 19 -2.35 -4.16 -11.93
N ILE A 20 -1.52 -4.51 -10.94
CA ILE A 20 -0.99 -5.86 -10.75
C ILE A 20 -2.14 -6.85 -10.54
N LEU A 21 -3.08 -6.54 -9.64
CA LEU A 21 -4.26 -7.36 -9.38
C LEU A 21 -5.12 -7.60 -10.62
N LYS A 22 -5.24 -6.61 -11.51
CA LYS A 22 -6.07 -6.71 -12.73
C LYS A 22 -5.38 -7.44 -13.88
N ASN A 23 -4.05 -7.37 -13.95
CA ASN A 23 -3.31 -7.78 -15.14
C ASN A 23 -2.63 -9.15 -15.01
N GLN A 24 -2.67 -9.79 -13.84
CA GLN A 24 -1.99 -11.07 -13.63
C GLN A 24 -2.95 -12.27 -13.67
N CYS A 25 -2.70 -13.18 -14.61
CA CYS A 25 -3.41 -14.46 -14.72
C CYS A 25 -2.87 -15.56 -13.77
N SER A 26 -1.82 -15.26 -12.99
CA SER A 26 -1.04 -16.26 -12.25
C SER A 26 -0.92 -15.99 -10.75
N LEU A 27 -1.66 -15.03 -10.20
CA LEU A 27 -1.62 -14.77 -8.76
C LEU A 27 -2.28 -15.92 -8.01
N SER A 28 -1.59 -16.41 -6.98
CA SER A 28 -2.22 -17.31 -6.02
C SER A 28 -3.25 -16.54 -5.18
N GLU A 29 -4.15 -17.27 -4.52
CA GLU A 29 -5.10 -16.66 -3.57
C GLU A 29 -4.37 -15.92 -2.44
N SER A 30 -3.23 -16.44 -1.97
CA SER A 30 -2.37 -15.78 -0.99
C SER A 30 -1.83 -14.45 -1.50
N ASP A 31 -1.34 -14.39 -2.74
CA ASP A 31 -0.83 -13.15 -3.34
C ASP A 31 -1.92 -12.09 -3.48
N VAL A 32 -3.12 -12.52 -3.90
CA VAL A 32 -4.28 -11.64 -3.99
C VAL A 32 -4.65 -11.07 -2.61
N ASN A 33 -4.59 -11.89 -1.57
CA ASN A 33 -4.86 -11.45 -0.20
C ASN A 33 -3.82 -10.43 0.30
N LEU A 34 -2.52 -10.69 0.10
CA LEU A 34 -1.43 -9.77 0.46
C LEU A 34 -1.59 -8.41 -0.23
N LEU A 35 -1.86 -8.42 -1.54
CA LEU A 35 -2.06 -7.20 -2.33
C LEU A 35 -3.32 -6.43 -1.89
N ASN A 36 -4.41 -7.13 -1.56
CA ASN A 36 -5.63 -6.51 -1.04
C ASN A 36 -5.42 -5.87 0.34
N ASP A 37 -4.68 -6.54 1.23
CA ASP A 37 -4.33 -6.02 2.55
C ASP A 37 -3.44 -4.77 2.46
N ALA A 38 -2.46 -4.79 1.55
CA ALA A 38 -1.63 -3.62 1.27
C ALA A 38 -2.48 -2.44 0.76
N VAL A 39 -3.42 -2.67 -0.16
CA VAL A 39 -4.36 -1.65 -0.64
C VAL A 39 -5.26 -1.13 0.49
N ALA A 40 -5.73 -1.99 1.38
CA ALA A 40 -6.55 -1.61 2.51
C ALA A 40 -5.79 -0.71 3.50
N LYS A 41 -4.54 -1.06 3.83
CA LYS A 41 -3.65 -0.22 4.66
C LYS A 41 -3.38 1.14 4.01
N LEU A 42 -3.12 1.18 2.70
CA LEU A 42 -2.96 2.45 1.96
C LEU A 42 -4.20 3.34 2.02
N ASN A 43 -5.41 2.77 1.88
CA ASN A 43 -6.66 3.52 2.01
C ASN A 43 -6.83 4.12 3.41
N LYS A 44 -6.49 3.37 4.47
CA LYS A 44 -6.49 3.87 5.85
C LYS A 44 -5.48 5.01 6.03
N LEU A 45 -4.26 4.84 5.52
CA LEU A 45 -3.20 5.85 5.63
C LEU A 45 -3.55 7.16 4.91
N ARG A 46 -4.26 7.06 3.78
CA ARG A 46 -4.73 8.21 2.98
C ARG A 46 -5.68 9.13 3.76
N THR A 47 -6.59 8.55 4.53
CA THR A 47 -7.66 9.30 5.23
C THR A 47 -7.23 9.78 6.61
N LYS A 48 -6.22 9.15 7.21
CA LYS A 48 -5.74 9.43 8.56
C LYS A 48 -5.15 10.85 8.66
N LYS A 49 -5.68 11.63 9.61
CA LYS A 49 -5.22 12.99 9.93
C LYS A 49 -4.38 12.97 11.21
N GLY A 50 -3.54 13.97 11.41
CA GLY A 50 -2.78 14.12 12.66
C GLY A 50 -1.68 13.05 12.88
N LEU A 51 -1.19 12.42 11.81
CA LEU A 51 -0.05 11.49 11.88
C LEU A 51 1.24 12.25 12.17
N THR A 52 1.95 11.82 13.22
CA THR A 52 3.37 12.14 13.38
C THR A 52 4.19 11.43 12.31
N ASP A 53 5.40 11.92 12.05
CA ASP A 53 6.28 11.27 11.08
C ASP A 53 6.65 9.85 11.49
N LYS A 54 6.83 9.57 12.78
CA LYS A 54 7.10 8.21 13.29
C LYS A 54 5.96 7.24 12.97
N HIS A 55 4.72 7.63 13.26
CA HIS A 55 3.56 6.79 12.94
C HIS A 55 3.43 6.58 11.43
N TYR A 56 3.74 7.59 10.63
CA TYR A 56 3.70 7.45 9.18
C TYR A 56 4.73 6.45 8.67
N GLN A 57 5.96 6.52 9.18
CA GLN A 57 7.01 5.57 8.81
C GLN A 57 6.65 4.13 9.19
N MET A 58 6.05 3.94 10.37
CA MET A 58 5.58 2.62 10.82
C MET A 58 4.50 2.05 9.89
N GLU A 59 3.47 2.86 9.56
CA GLU A 59 2.41 2.42 8.64
C GLU A 59 2.95 2.12 7.23
N ILE A 60 3.98 2.85 6.78
CA ILE A 60 4.65 2.58 5.51
C ILE A 60 5.48 1.29 5.60
N ALA A 61 6.19 1.04 6.70
CA ALA A 61 6.97 -0.17 6.90
C ALA A 61 6.09 -1.42 6.81
N ASP A 62 4.93 -1.43 7.48
CA ASP A 62 3.92 -2.49 7.38
C ASP A 62 3.46 -2.74 5.94
N ILE A 63 3.28 -1.67 5.14
CA ILE A 63 2.84 -1.79 3.74
C ILE A 63 3.98 -2.36 2.88
N VAL A 64 5.22 -1.94 3.15
CA VAL A 64 6.40 -2.44 2.43
C VAL A 64 6.60 -3.92 2.72
N GLU A 65 6.42 -4.37 3.96
CA GLU A 65 6.53 -5.78 4.36
C GLU A 65 5.56 -6.66 3.54
N LEU A 66 4.28 -6.29 3.45
CA LEU A 66 3.29 -7.01 2.63
C LEU A 66 3.67 -7.06 1.14
N ILE A 67 4.26 -5.98 0.61
CA ILE A 67 4.72 -5.94 -0.79
C ILE A 67 5.97 -6.81 -0.95
N THR A 68 6.86 -6.86 0.03
CA THR A 68 8.04 -7.71 0.00
C THR A 68 7.67 -9.19 0.08
N GLU A 69 6.71 -9.56 0.93
CA GLU A 69 6.18 -10.92 0.99
C GLU A 69 5.57 -11.37 -0.34
N PHE A 70 4.92 -10.46 -1.07
CA PHE A 70 4.42 -10.75 -2.41
C PHE A 70 5.52 -10.96 -3.47
N LEU A 71 6.72 -10.39 -3.28
CA LEU A 71 7.81 -10.42 -4.27
C LEU A 71 8.79 -11.58 -4.10
N ILE A 72 8.73 -12.29 -2.97
CA ILE A 72 9.62 -13.41 -2.61
C ILE A 72 8.91 -14.73 -2.87
#